data_AF-A0A1S8FF19-F1
#
_entry.id   AF-A0A1S8FF19-F1
#
_cell.length_a   1.000
_cell.length_b   1.000
_cell.length_c   1.000
_cell.angle_alpha   90.00
_cell.angle_beta   90.00
_cell.angle_gamma   90.00
#
_symmetry.space_group_name_H-M   'P 1'
#
loop_
_entity.id
_entity.type
_entity.pdbx_description
1 polymer ?
#
loop_
_entity_poly.entity_id
_entity_poly.type
_entity_poly.pdbx_seq_one_letter_code
_entity_poly.pdbx_strand_id
1 'polypeptide(L)'
;MSAEAAAKPLDPVPAPASPAAASTTPASSQHIRLTSHAGGFGALPIRWAAATPAERGPVVGTTTKRSHRNVIGTHSGSYSVYRALAIASGALSAKHKADLTNTSPTDIIGPYPQWSEPGRIVAMDPWGATVADVFAAELAAGYDIRPTIAVTQAHVILPEVIEALQSGRLKADGKYLTAGGAAMVTKVAVEPVWYLPEVAKRFGCSETDLRRVLFEETGGMYPELVTRSDLEVFLPPIGGLTAYIFGKPRDLANPDVELTARVHDECNGSDVFGSDICTCRPYLTHAIEECIQGAQRGGVGLVSYFRKEGRALGEVTKFLVYNARKRQVGGDTADQYFNRTECVAGVQDMRFQELMPDVLNWLGIRKIHRLVSMSNMKYDAITRAGIEVVERVNIPEHMIPADAQVEMDAKMAAGYFTPGAVPTAEELKKAKGRGLDA
;
A
#
# COMPACT_ATOMS: atom_id res chain seq x y z
N MET A 1 -15.29 -53.83 -62.51
CA MET A 1 -15.66 -55.26 -62.38
C MET A 1 -14.95 -55.77 -61.14
N SER A 2 -15.62 -55.72 -59.99
CA SER A 2 -16.29 -56.88 -59.35
C SER A 2 -15.24 -57.81 -58.71
N ALA A 3 -15.32 -58.25 -57.45
CA ALA A 3 -16.39 -58.25 -56.47
C ALA A 3 -15.82 -58.50 -55.06
N GLU A 4 -16.63 -58.22 -54.05
CA GLU A 4 -16.48 -58.55 -52.63
C GLU A 4 -16.26 -60.04 -52.33
N ALA A 5 -15.58 -60.34 -51.21
CA ALA A 5 -16.05 -61.32 -50.22
C ALA A 5 -15.39 -61.08 -48.85
N ALA A 6 -16.22 -61.18 -47.82
CA ALA A 6 -15.99 -60.75 -46.44
C ALA A 6 -15.20 -61.71 -45.55
N ALA A 7 -14.62 -61.19 -44.45
CA ALA A 7 -14.34 -61.95 -43.24
C ALA A 7 -14.49 -61.06 -41.98
N LYS A 8 -15.23 -61.59 -41.00
CA LYS A 8 -15.65 -60.96 -39.74
C LYS A 8 -14.52 -60.85 -38.70
N PRO A 9 -14.64 -59.94 -37.71
CA PRO A 9 -13.56 -59.57 -36.79
C PRO A 9 -13.47 -60.49 -35.56
N LEU A 10 -12.25 -60.61 -35.02
CA LEU A 10 -11.94 -61.25 -33.74
C LEU A 10 -11.81 -60.17 -32.65
N ASP A 11 -12.53 -60.38 -31.54
CA ASP A 11 -12.64 -59.49 -30.39
C ASP A 11 -11.31 -59.34 -29.63
N PRO A 12 -10.93 -58.11 -29.21
CA PRO A 12 -9.83 -57.91 -28.29
C PRO A 12 -10.25 -58.12 -26.82
N VAL A 13 -9.33 -58.75 -26.09
CA VAL A 13 -9.32 -59.15 -24.67
C VAL A 13 -9.71 -57.99 -23.72
N PRO A 14 -10.45 -58.25 -22.61
CA PRO A 14 -11.05 -57.21 -21.78
C PRO A 14 -10.05 -56.51 -20.86
N ALA A 15 -10.18 -55.18 -20.75
CA ALA A 15 -9.54 -54.37 -19.71
C ALA A 15 -10.34 -54.47 -18.40
N PRO A 16 -9.68 -54.60 -17.23
CA PRO A 16 -10.38 -54.64 -15.94
C PRO A 16 -10.97 -53.27 -15.54
N ALA A 17 -12.12 -53.35 -14.87
CA ALA A 17 -13.09 -52.29 -14.63
C ALA A 17 -12.63 -51.14 -13.71
N SER A 18 -13.16 -49.94 -13.98
CA SER A 18 -13.15 -48.79 -13.09
C SER A 18 -13.98 -49.02 -11.83
N PRO A 19 -13.48 -48.64 -10.64
CA PRO A 19 -14.33 -48.37 -9.48
C PRO A 19 -14.89 -46.95 -9.55
N ALA A 20 -16.13 -46.82 -9.10
CA ALA A 20 -16.98 -45.64 -9.13
C ALA A 20 -16.38 -44.38 -8.48
N ALA A 21 -16.74 -43.23 -9.04
CA ALA A 21 -16.43 -41.91 -8.53
C ALA A 21 -17.08 -41.70 -7.15
N ALA A 22 -16.25 -41.63 -6.10
CA ALA A 22 -16.65 -41.09 -4.82
C ALA A 22 -16.62 -39.56 -4.91
N SER A 23 -17.78 -38.94 -4.70
CA SER A 23 -17.93 -37.49 -4.56
C SER A 23 -17.19 -37.02 -3.31
N THR A 24 -16.02 -36.42 -3.46
CA THR A 24 -15.33 -35.75 -2.37
C THR A 24 -15.73 -34.27 -2.36
N THR A 25 -16.72 -33.95 -1.53
CA THR A 25 -16.93 -32.59 -1.04
C THR A 25 -15.61 -32.12 -0.41
N PRO A 26 -15.07 -30.93 -0.75
CA PRO A 26 -13.83 -30.47 -0.14
C PRO A 26 -14.11 -30.21 1.34
N ALA A 27 -13.52 -31.04 2.20
CA ALA A 27 -13.53 -30.84 3.63
C ALA A 27 -12.84 -29.50 3.93
N SER A 28 -13.59 -28.58 4.54
CA SER A 28 -13.02 -27.35 5.09
C SER A 28 -11.85 -27.73 6.00
N SER A 29 -10.66 -27.19 5.74
CA SER A 29 -9.53 -27.28 6.65
C SER A 29 -9.86 -26.49 7.92
N GLN A 30 -10.60 -27.10 8.86
CA GLN A 30 -10.76 -26.57 10.20
C GLN A 30 -9.40 -26.69 10.88
N HIS A 31 -8.71 -25.56 10.92
CA HIS A 31 -7.47 -25.37 11.65
C HIS A 31 -7.74 -25.73 13.13
N ILE A 32 -7.22 -26.87 13.59
CA ILE A 32 -7.34 -27.27 14.99
C ILE A 32 -6.53 -26.27 15.82
N ARG A 33 -7.23 -25.33 16.48
CA ARG A 33 -6.64 -24.42 17.47
C ARG A 33 -6.30 -25.22 18.72
N LEU A 34 -5.04 -25.66 18.83
CA LEU A 34 -4.48 -26.16 20.08
C LEU A 34 -4.32 -24.98 21.05
N THR A 35 -5.35 -24.71 21.86
CA THR A 35 -5.32 -23.65 22.88
C THR A 35 -4.48 -24.09 24.09
N SER A 36 -3.15 -24.02 23.98
CA SER A 36 -2.27 -24.01 25.16
C SER A 36 -2.05 -22.59 25.71
N HIS A 37 -2.44 -21.57 24.94
CA HIS A 37 -2.57 -20.19 25.40
C HIS A 37 -4.02 -19.74 25.19
N ALA A 38 -4.86 -19.93 26.21
CA ALA A 38 -6.10 -19.16 26.30
C ALA A 38 -5.71 -17.68 26.24
N GLY A 39 -6.40 -16.90 25.39
CA GLY A 39 -6.22 -15.46 25.32
C GLY A 39 -6.14 -14.89 26.74
N GLY A 40 -5.15 -14.03 26.99
CA GLY A 40 -4.88 -13.54 28.35
C GLY A 40 -6.18 -13.09 29.01
N PHE A 41 -6.40 -13.54 30.25
CA PHE A 41 -7.60 -13.20 31.03
C PHE A 41 -7.78 -11.67 31.00
N GLY A 42 -8.72 -11.16 30.18
CA GLY A 42 -8.95 -9.73 29.96
C GLY A 42 -8.60 -9.14 28.58
N ALA A 43 -8.19 -9.92 27.58
CA ALA A 43 -8.07 -9.41 26.20
C ALA A 43 -9.44 -9.33 25.52
N LEU A 44 -9.73 -8.20 24.86
CA LEU A 44 -10.97 -8.03 24.09
C LEU A 44 -10.87 -8.76 22.75
N PRO A 45 -11.94 -9.45 22.29
CA PRO A 45 -11.92 -10.16 21.00
C PRO A 45 -11.88 -9.17 19.83
N ILE A 46 -11.28 -9.60 18.71
CA ILE A 46 -11.34 -8.88 17.43
C ILE A 46 -12.12 -9.74 16.42
N ARG A 47 -13.12 -9.15 15.78
CA ARG A 47 -13.84 -9.71 14.63
C ARG A 47 -13.65 -8.78 13.43
N TRP A 48 -12.60 -9.02 12.66
CA TRP A 48 -12.02 -8.02 11.75
C TRP A 48 -13.02 -7.33 10.81
N ALA A 49 -13.88 -8.10 10.14
CA ALA A 49 -14.86 -7.59 9.17
C ALA A 49 -16.25 -7.29 9.77
N ALA A 50 -16.38 -7.17 11.09
CA ALA A 50 -17.67 -6.85 11.70
C ALA A 50 -18.13 -5.43 11.34
N ALA A 51 -19.45 -5.26 11.15
CA ALA A 51 -20.03 -4.03 10.62
C ALA A 51 -20.01 -2.87 11.62
N THR A 52 -20.03 -3.16 12.92
CA THR A 52 -20.02 -2.15 13.97
C THR A 52 -18.72 -2.19 14.77
N PRO A 53 -18.26 -1.06 15.33
CA PRO A 53 -17.04 -1.04 16.15
C PRO A 53 -17.19 -1.93 17.39
N ALA A 54 -18.38 -1.97 18.00
CA ALA A 54 -18.68 -2.80 19.16
C ALA A 54 -18.52 -4.31 18.87
N GLU A 55 -18.97 -4.77 17.69
CA GLU A 55 -18.78 -6.17 17.28
C GLU A 55 -17.36 -6.44 16.80
N ARG A 56 -16.71 -5.45 16.16
CA ARG A 56 -15.34 -5.55 15.66
C ARG A 56 -14.34 -5.66 16.81
N GLY A 57 -14.53 -4.89 17.88
CA GLY A 57 -13.61 -4.78 19.01
C GLY A 57 -12.39 -3.87 18.72
N PRO A 58 -11.70 -3.34 19.75
CA PRO A 58 -10.55 -2.46 19.54
C PRO A 58 -9.25 -3.21 19.24
N VAL A 59 -8.31 -2.55 18.57
CA VAL A 59 -6.90 -3.00 18.47
C VAL A 59 -6.14 -2.52 19.70
N VAL A 60 -5.62 -3.47 20.48
CA VAL A 60 -4.97 -3.21 21.77
C VAL A 60 -3.53 -3.74 21.76
N GLY A 61 -2.60 -2.91 21.30
CA GLY A 61 -1.16 -3.16 21.27
C GLY A 61 -0.40 -2.70 22.52
N THR A 62 -1.03 -2.78 23.69
CA THR A 62 -0.48 -2.19 24.93
C THR A 62 0.82 -2.87 25.38
N THR A 63 1.72 -2.08 25.97
CA THR A 63 2.94 -2.57 26.66
C THR A 63 2.81 -2.55 28.18
N THR A 64 1.74 -1.95 28.73
CA THR A 64 1.60 -1.73 30.19
C THR A 64 0.89 -2.90 30.86
N LYS A 65 -0.36 -3.20 30.44
CA LYS A 65 -1.14 -4.33 30.95
C LYS A 65 -1.23 -5.42 29.89
N ARG A 66 -0.19 -6.27 29.82
CA ARG A 66 -0.04 -7.29 28.76
C ARG A 66 -1.23 -8.26 28.64
N SER A 67 -2.01 -8.48 29.72
CA SER A 67 -3.20 -9.34 29.66
C SER A 67 -4.34 -8.76 28.81
N HIS A 68 -4.35 -7.44 28.55
CA HIS A 68 -5.33 -6.80 27.68
C HIS A 68 -4.96 -6.86 26.19
N ARG A 69 -3.74 -7.32 25.87
CA ARG A 69 -3.21 -7.31 24.49
C ARG A 69 -3.95 -8.33 23.63
N ASN A 70 -4.38 -7.90 22.45
CA ASN A 70 -5.06 -8.75 21.46
C ASN A 70 -4.41 -8.68 20.05
N VAL A 71 -3.20 -8.13 19.94
CA VAL A 71 -2.42 -8.05 18.70
C VAL A 71 -0.96 -8.46 18.92
N ILE A 72 -0.28 -8.81 17.84
CA ILE A 72 1.17 -8.97 17.75
C ILE A 72 1.79 -7.58 17.52
N GLY A 73 2.88 -7.28 18.23
CA GLY A 73 3.53 -5.97 18.16
C GLY A 73 2.98 -4.94 19.14
N THR A 74 3.14 -3.66 18.79
CA THR A 74 2.72 -2.53 19.64
C THR A 74 2.20 -1.38 18.79
N HIS A 75 1.40 -0.49 19.39
CA HIS A 75 1.05 0.78 18.75
C HIS A 75 2.29 1.58 18.36
N SER A 76 2.10 2.54 17.45
CA SER A 76 3.15 3.39 16.91
C SER A 76 4.08 2.72 15.89
N GLY A 77 3.77 1.50 15.43
CA GLY A 77 4.43 0.82 14.31
C GLY A 77 5.96 1.00 14.26
N SER A 78 6.44 1.63 13.19
CA SER A 78 7.86 1.96 12.96
C SER A 78 8.51 2.85 14.03
N TYR A 79 7.71 3.56 14.83
CA TYR A 79 8.16 4.42 15.92
C TYR A 79 8.24 3.71 17.28
N SER A 80 7.83 2.45 17.36
CA SER A 80 7.83 1.68 18.61
C SER A 80 9.23 1.53 19.21
N VAL A 81 10.27 1.40 18.37
CA VAL A 81 11.68 1.34 18.81
C VAL A 81 12.12 2.70 19.39
N TYR A 82 11.78 3.82 18.75
CA TYR A 82 12.08 5.15 19.29
C TYR A 82 11.37 5.40 20.63
N ARG A 83 10.12 4.93 20.77
CA ARG A 83 9.42 4.95 22.05
C ARG A 83 10.16 4.14 23.11
N ALA A 84 10.65 2.95 22.77
CA ALA A 84 11.44 2.11 23.68
C ALA A 84 12.72 2.82 24.13
N LEU A 85 13.43 3.49 23.21
CA LEU A 85 14.61 4.30 23.52
C LEU A 85 14.27 5.48 24.45
N ALA A 86 13.16 6.18 24.19
CA ALA A 86 12.70 7.28 25.05
C ALA A 86 12.35 6.81 26.47
N ILE A 87 11.84 5.58 26.62
CA ILE A 87 11.62 4.98 27.95
C ILE A 87 12.94 4.61 28.61
N ALA A 88 13.84 3.96 27.87
CA ALA A 88 15.15 3.56 28.39
C ALA A 88 16.01 4.76 28.82
N SER A 89 15.92 5.89 28.11
CA SER A 89 16.61 7.13 28.45
C SER A 89 15.92 7.94 29.55
N GLY A 90 14.72 7.54 29.99
CA GLY A 90 13.91 8.28 30.97
C GLY A 90 13.15 9.49 30.43
N ALA A 91 13.23 9.77 29.12
CA ALA A 91 12.46 10.85 28.47
C ALA A 91 10.94 10.58 28.44
N LEU A 92 10.52 9.31 28.53
CA LEU A 92 9.11 8.91 28.61
C LEU A 92 8.90 7.89 29.74
N SER A 93 7.88 8.09 30.57
CA SER A 93 7.48 7.07 31.54
C SER A 93 6.91 5.82 30.84
N ALA A 94 7.35 4.63 31.24
CA ALA A 94 6.77 3.37 30.76
C ALA A 94 5.26 3.25 31.06
N LYS A 95 4.77 3.96 32.09
CA LYS A 95 3.37 4.01 32.51
C LYS A 95 2.57 5.14 31.85
N HIS A 96 3.20 5.96 30.99
CA HIS A 96 2.51 7.06 30.33
C HIS A 96 1.34 6.54 29.49
N LYS A 97 0.18 7.15 29.71
CA LYS A 97 -1.02 6.99 28.89
C LYS A 97 -1.21 8.27 28.09
N ALA A 98 -1.46 8.13 26.79
CA ALA A 98 -1.73 9.27 25.93
C ALA A 98 -3.04 9.94 26.37
N ASP A 99 -3.03 11.27 26.41
CA ASP A 99 -4.25 12.06 26.51
C ASP A 99 -4.83 12.22 25.09
N LEU A 100 -6.04 11.73 24.88
CA LEU A 100 -6.76 11.80 23.60
C LEU A 100 -7.83 12.91 23.60
N THR A 101 -7.82 13.80 24.59
CA THR A 101 -8.72 14.95 24.63
C THR A 101 -8.46 15.86 23.43
N ASN A 102 -9.53 16.25 22.72
CA ASN A 102 -9.48 17.08 21.51
C ASN A 102 -8.62 16.51 20.36
N THR A 103 -8.47 15.18 20.28
CA THR A 103 -7.77 14.51 19.16
C THR A 103 -8.71 13.94 18.10
N SER A 104 -10.01 14.24 18.17
CA SER A 104 -10.99 13.79 17.19
C SER A 104 -10.65 14.30 15.78
N PRO A 105 -10.96 13.52 14.72
CA PRO A 105 -10.62 13.89 13.35
C PRO A 105 -11.32 15.18 12.92
N THR A 106 -10.65 16.03 12.13
CA THR A 106 -11.27 17.25 11.57
C THR A 106 -12.42 16.96 10.62
N ASP A 107 -12.35 15.80 9.96
CA ASP A 107 -13.33 15.32 9.00
C ASP A 107 -13.61 13.84 9.30
N ILE A 108 -14.89 13.50 9.50
CA ILE A 108 -15.31 12.11 9.72
C ILE A 108 -15.32 11.38 8.37
N ILE A 109 -14.62 10.25 8.31
CA ILE A 109 -14.55 9.38 7.13
C ILE A 109 -15.39 8.13 7.40
N GLY A 110 -16.27 7.79 6.46
CA GLY A 110 -17.10 6.59 6.55
C GLY A 110 -18.11 6.60 7.72
N PRO A 111 -18.55 5.41 8.18
CA PRO A 111 -18.18 4.10 7.65
C PRO A 111 -18.72 3.89 6.22
N TYR A 112 -17.97 3.16 5.41
CA TYR A 112 -18.41 2.73 4.08
C TYR A 112 -18.62 1.21 4.04
N PRO A 113 -19.47 0.67 3.15
CA PRO A 113 -19.74 -0.77 3.07
C PRO A 113 -18.47 -1.64 3.04
N GLN A 114 -17.44 -1.17 2.33
CA GLN A 114 -16.13 -1.80 2.19
C GLN A 114 -15.44 -2.12 3.53
N TRP A 115 -15.74 -1.40 4.62
CA TRP A 115 -15.13 -1.62 5.93
C TRP A 115 -15.55 -2.94 6.57
N SER A 116 -16.74 -3.42 6.19
CA SER A 116 -17.36 -4.64 6.73
C SER A 116 -17.34 -5.81 5.74
N GLU A 117 -16.79 -5.61 4.54
CA GLU A 117 -16.66 -6.66 3.53
C GLU A 117 -15.41 -7.52 3.83
N PRO A 118 -15.57 -8.85 4.04
CA PRO A 118 -14.43 -9.73 4.30
C PRO A 118 -13.37 -9.66 3.19
N GLY A 119 -12.10 -9.49 3.58
CA GLY A 119 -10.96 -9.42 2.67
C GLY A 119 -10.80 -8.08 1.92
N ARG A 120 -11.74 -7.12 2.06
CA ARG A 120 -11.69 -5.84 1.35
C ARG A 120 -10.65 -4.87 1.93
N ILE A 121 -10.53 -4.81 3.25
CA ILE A 121 -9.50 -4.07 3.99
C ILE A 121 -8.83 -5.05 4.95
N VAL A 122 -7.51 -5.24 4.84
CA VAL A 122 -6.75 -6.25 5.60
C VAL A 122 -5.46 -5.71 6.20
N ALA A 123 -4.99 -4.54 5.76
CA ALA A 123 -3.71 -3.93 6.15
C ALA A 123 -3.87 -2.55 6.80
N MET A 124 -5.09 -2.20 7.21
CA MET A 124 -5.45 -0.93 7.84
C MET A 124 -6.61 -1.15 8.82
N ASP A 125 -6.64 -0.43 9.95
CA ASP A 125 -7.77 -0.47 10.89
C ASP A 125 -8.88 0.49 10.46
N PRO A 126 -10.07 0.03 10.03
CA PRO A 126 -11.13 0.92 9.58
C PRO A 126 -11.60 1.93 10.63
N TRP A 127 -11.57 1.54 11.91
CA TRP A 127 -12.02 2.35 13.05
C TRP A 127 -10.89 3.16 13.69
N GLY A 128 -9.68 3.11 13.12
CA GLY A 128 -8.46 3.69 13.67
C GLY A 128 -8.50 5.21 13.87
N ALA A 129 -9.39 5.92 13.18
CA ALA A 129 -9.52 7.38 13.24
C ALA A 129 -10.44 7.89 14.35
N THR A 130 -11.36 7.05 14.84
CA THR A 130 -12.44 7.44 15.76
C THR A 130 -12.38 6.66 17.08
N VAL A 131 -11.21 6.14 17.44
CA VAL A 131 -11.00 5.29 18.63
C VAL A 131 -11.54 5.93 19.91
N ALA A 132 -11.30 7.22 20.12
CA ALA A 132 -11.75 7.95 21.31
C ALA A 132 -13.28 7.97 21.45
N ASP A 133 -13.99 7.96 20.32
CA ASP A 133 -15.45 8.04 20.28
C ASP A 133 -16.07 6.64 20.35
N VAL A 134 -15.61 5.71 19.51
CA VAL A 134 -16.26 4.41 19.33
C VAL A 134 -15.87 3.37 20.38
N PHE A 135 -14.77 3.59 21.12
CA PHE A 135 -14.30 2.74 22.22
C PHE A 135 -14.17 3.49 23.55
N ALA A 136 -15.00 4.52 23.75
CA ALA A 136 -14.98 5.36 24.95
C ALA A 136 -15.21 4.54 26.23
N ALA A 137 -16.07 3.52 26.19
CA ALA A 137 -16.36 2.65 27.33
C ALA A 137 -15.13 1.80 27.74
N GLU A 138 -14.43 1.23 26.77
CA GLU A 138 -13.21 0.45 26.99
C GLU A 138 -12.07 1.33 27.49
N LEU A 139 -11.93 2.55 26.93
CA LEU A 139 -10.98 3.55 27.42
C LEU A 139 -11.26 3.90 28.88
N ALA A 140 -12.52 4.15 29.24
CA ALA A 140 -12.95 4.41 30.62
C ALA A 140 -12.72 3.20 31.55
N ALA A 141 -12.85 1.97 31.02
CA ALA A 141 -12.52 0.73 31.72
C ALA A 141 -10.99 0.48 31.85
N GLY A 142 -10.16 1.38 31.31
CA GLY A 142 -8.72 1.40 31.49
C GLY A 142 -7.93 0.63 30.44
N TYR A 143 -8.53 0.25 29.31
CA TYR A 143 -7.81 -0.28 28.15
C TYR A 143 -6.96 0.82 27.49
N ASP A 144 -5.73 0.48 27.10
CA ASP A 144 -4.80 1.37 26.39
C ASP A 144 -4.97 1.15 24.89
N ILE A 145 -6.01 1.79 24.35
CA ILE A 145 -6.38 1.78 22.93
C ILE A 145 -5.89 3.09 22.32
N ARG A 146 -5.19 3.02 21.18
CA ARG A 146 -4.64 4.22 20.53
C ARG A 146 -5.09 4.31 19.08
N PRO A 147 -5.37 5.53 18.58
CA PRO A 147 -5.61 5.75 17.16
C PRO A 147 -4.45 5.21 16.32
N THR A 148 -4.79 4.55 15.22
CA THR A 148 -3.85 4.17 14.16
C THR A 148 -4.03 5.04 12.92
N ILE A 149 -5.04 5.91 12.92
CA ILE A 149 -5.30 6.90 11.88
C ILE A 149 -5.52 8.25 12.54
N ALA A 150 -5.00 9.32 11.95
CA ALA A 150 -5.30 10.68 12.34
C ALA A 150 -5.69 11.50 11.10
N VAL A 151 -6.70 12.37 11.24
CA VAL A 151 -7.19 13.23 10.17
C VAL A 151 -7.12 14.68 10.63
N THR A 152 -6.48 15.54 9.83
CA THR A 152 -6.35 16.97 10.11
C THR A 152 -6.40 17.79 8.82
N GLN A 153 -6.44 19.11 8.94
CA GLN A 153 -6.39 20.03 7.81
C GLN A 153 -5.05 20.76 7.78
N ALA A 154 -4.56 21.05 6.58
CA ALA A 154 -3.30 21.76 6.42
C ALA A 154 -3.26 22.56 5.10
N HIS A 155 -2.31 23.48 5.05
CA HIS A 155 -1.86 24.10 3.82
C HIS A 155 -0.53 23.46 3.41
N VAL A 156 -0.45 22.94 2.19
CA VAL A 156 0.77 22.37 1.63
C VAL A 156 1.34 23.35 0.62
N ILE A 157 2.61 23.73 0.80
CA ILE A 157 3.32 24.68 -0.06
C ILE A 157 4.46 23.91 -0.72
N LEU A 158 4.45 23.84 -2.05
CA LEU A 158 5.55 23.29 -2.85
C LEU A 158 6.04 24.36 -3.83
N PRO A 159 7.36 24.45 -4.07
CA PRO A 159 7.90 25.33 -5.10
C PRO A 159 7.23 25.15 -6.47
N GLU A 160 6.94 23.92 -6.87
CA GLU A 160 6.32 23.60 -8.16
C GLU A 160 4.88 24.11 -8.29
N VAL A 161 4.13 24.16 -7.18
CA VAL A 161 2.78 24.73 -7.18
C VAL A 161 2.86 26.27 -7.34
N ILE A 162 3.86 26.91 -6.73
CA ILE A 162 4.12 28.34 -6.89
C ILE A 162 4.57 28.64 -8.33
N GLU A 163 5.46 27.84 -8.89
CA GLU A 163 5.92 27.96 -10.28
C GLU A 163 4.75 27.74 -11.26
N ALA A 164 3.89 26.76 -11.00
CA ALA A 164 2.70 26.51 -11.81
C ALA A 164 1.71 27.69 -11.77
N LEU A 165 1.58 28.40 -10.63
CA LEU A 165 0.83 29.65 -10.56
C LEU A 165 1.49 30.77 -11.38
N GLN A 166 2.80 30.97 -11.22
CA GLN A 166 3.55 32.03 -11.91
C GLN A 166 3.54 31.85 -13.44
N SER A 167 3.60 30.59 -13.91
CA SER A 167 3.53 30.23 -15.32
C SER A 167 2.09 30.16 -15.87
N GLY A 168 1.07 30.33 -15.02
CA GLY A 168 -0.34 30.28 -15.40
C GLY A 168 -0.91 28.87 -15.63
N ARG A 169 -0.14 27.80 -15.32
CA ARG A 169 -0.61 26.40 -15.35
C ARG A 169 -1.65 26.12 -14.25
N LEU A 170 -1.52 26.79 -13.11
CA LEU A 170 -2.54 26.82 -12.06
C LEU A 170 -3.12 28.23 -11.91
N LYS A 171 -4.34 28.31 -11.40
CA LYS A 171 -5.00 29.58 -11.04
C LYS A 171 -5.44 29.50 -9.59
N ALA A 172 -5.15 30.54 -8.81
CA ALA A 172 -5.64 30.63 -7.45
C ALA A 172 -7.15 30.88 -7.44
N ASP A 173 -7.85 30.25 -6.49
CA ASP A 173 -9.30 30.38 -6.29
C ASP A 173 -9.67 30.72 -4.84
N GLY A 174 -8.68 30.74 -3.94
CA GLY A 174 -8.88 30.98 -2.50
C GLY A 174 -9.60 29.86 -1.76
N LYS A 175 -9.95 28.75 -2.44
CA LYS A 175 -10.71 27.61 -1.89
C LYS A 175 -9.90 26.32 -1.84
N TYR A 176 -9.18 26.02 -2.91
CA TYR A 176 -8.29 24.85 -3.00
C TYR A 176 -6.84 25.30 -3.16
N LEU A 177 -6.62 26.47 -3.73
CA LEU A 177 -5.30 27.06 -3.94
C LEU A 177 -5.31 28.55 -3.59
N THR A 178 -4.46 28.94 -2.65
CA THR A 178 -4.29 30.35 -2.27
C THR A 178 -3.46 31.11 -3.31
N ALA A 179 -3.57 32.44 -3.32
CA ALA A 179 -2.76 33.30 -4.18
C ALA A 179 -1.23 33.16 -3.93
N GLY A 180 -0.85 32.70 -2.73
CA GLY A 180 0.55 32.43 -2.36
C GLY A 180 1.05 31.03 -2.71
N GLY A 181 0.26 30.21 -3.43
CA GLY A 181 0.67 28.86 -3.84
C GLY A 181 0.54 27.79 -2.76
N ALA A 182 -0.25 28.05 -1.72
CA ALA A 182 -0.57 27.03 -0.72
C ALA A 182 -1.83 26.26 -1.14
N ALA A 183 -1.72 24.95 -1.30
CA ALA A 183 -2.84 24.05 -1.55
C ALA A 183 -3.54 23.68 -0.23
N MET A 184 -4.86 23.84 -0.18
CA MET A 184 -5.67 23.53 1.00
C MET A 184 -6.10 22.06 0.96
N VAL A 185 -5.73 21.30 1.98
CA VAL A 185 -5.95 19.84 1.98
C VAL A 185 -6.43 19.30 3.32
N THR A 186 -7.20 18.22 3.26
CA THR A 186 -7.33 17.30 4.40
C THR A 186 -6.19 16.28 4.32
N LYS A 187 -5.46 16.12 5.42
CA LYS A 187 -4.37 15.16 5.57
C LYS A 187 -4.83 13.99 6.43
N VAL A 188 -4.51 12.78 5.99
CA VAL A 188 -4.70 11.55 6.76
C VAL A 188 -3.34 10.93 6.99
N ALA A 189 -3.01 10.55 8.22
CA ALA A 189 -1.87 9.69 8.53
C ALA A 189 -2.39 8.32 8.94
N VAL A 190 -1.78 7.23 8.44
CA VAL A 190 -2.23 5.86 8.69
C VAL A 190 -1.05 4.99 9.08
N GLU A 191 -1.17 4.31 10.22
CA GLU A 191 -0.32 3.21 10.63
C GLU A 191 -0.84 1.88 10.08
N PRO A 192 0.05 0.97 9.63
CA PRO A 192 -0.35 -0.32 9.12
C PRO A 192 -0.89 -1.22 10.24
N VAL A 193 -2.01 -1.90 9.97
CA VAL A 193 -2.61 -2.89 10.89
C VAL A 193 -3.03 -4.10 10.06
N TRP A 194 -2.31 -5.21 10.21
CA TRP A 194 -2.45 -6.37 9.34
C TRP A 194 -3.31 -7.45 9.98
N TYR A 195 -4.37 -7.86 9.30
CA TYR A 195 -5.12 -9.07 9.60
C TYR A 195 -4.49 -10.25 8.86
N LEU A 196 -3.66 -11.01 9.58
CA LEU A 196 -2.77 -12.03 9.02
C LEU A 196 -3.48 -13.09 8.15
N PRO A 197 -4.67 -13.61 8.51
CA PRO A 197 -5.34 -14.62 7.69
C PRO A 197 -5.63 -14.14 6.26
N GLU A 198 -6.14 -12.92 6.10
CA GLU A 198 -6.45 -12.37 4.77
C GLU A 198 -5.23 -11.77 4.08
N VAL A 199 -4.21 -11.29 4.81
CA VAL A 199 -2.92 -10.93 4.22
C VAL A 199 -2.27 -12.15 3.56
N ALA A 200 -2.24 -13.30 4.23
CA ALA A 200 -1.70 -14.54 3.67
C ALA A 200 -2.44 -14.97 2.40
N LYS A 201 -3.78 -14.90 2.43
CA LYS A 201 -4.62 -15.17 1.26
C LYS A 201 -4.34 -14.23 0.09
N ARG A 202 -4.14 -12.93 0.33
CA ARG A 202 -3.77 -11.96 -0.73
C ARG A 202 -2.41 -12.26 -1.35
N PHE A 203 -1.47 -12.78 -0.56
CA PHE A 203 -0.16 -13.21 -1.05
C PHE A 203 -0.14 -14.63 -1.61
N GLY A 204 -1.26 -15.35 -1.58
CA GLY A 204 -1.36 -16.70 -2.11
C GLY A 204 -0.53 -17.73 -1.31
N CYS A 205 -0.29 -17.47 -0.02
CA CYS A 205 0.45 -18.37 0.87
C CYS A 205 -0.39 -18.78 2.10
N SER A 206 0.08 -19.77 2.86
CA SER A 206 -0.56 -20.15 4.12
C SER A 206 -0.26 -19.13 5.22
N GLU A 207 -1.18 -18.94 6.17
CA GLU A 207 -0.94 -18.05 7.32
C GLU A 207 0.25 -18.53 8.16
N THR A 208 0.42 -19.85 8.30
CA THR A 208 1.54 -20.45 9.02
C THR A 208 2.88 -20.10 8.36
N ASP A 209 2.96 -20.23 7.03
CA ASP A 209 4.18 -19.89 6.29
C ASP A 209 4.46 -18.39 6.35
N LEU A 210 3.43 -17.55 6.18
CA LEU A 210 3.56 -16.10 6.31
C LEU A 210 4.16 -15.72 7.66
N ARG A 211 3.57 -16.23 8.76
CA ARG A 211 4.04 -15.95 10.12
C ARG A 211 5.47 -16.42 10.37
N ARG A 212 5.79 -17.64 9.92
CA ARG A 212 7.12 -18.23 10.08
C ARG A 212 8.18 -17.41 9.35
N VAL A 213 7.94 -17.09 8.08
CA VAL A 213 8.86 -16.27 7.26
C VAL A 213 9.00 -14.87 7.84
N LEU A 214 7.91 -14.23 8.29
CA LEU A 214 8.00 -12.94 8.97
C LEU A 214 8.88 -13.01 10.22
N PHE A 215 8.77 -14.06 11.03
CA PHE A 215 9.60 -14.23 12.22
C PHE A 215 11.07 -14.49 11.87
N GLU A 216 11.35 -15.39 10.93
CA GLU A 216 12.72 -15.76 10.51
C GLU A 216 13.45 -14.56 9.86
N GLU A 217 12.82 -13.90 8.89
CA GLU A 217 13.41 -12.81 8.11
C GLU A 217 13.52 -11.49 8.89
N THR A 218 12.82 -11.37 10.03
CA THR A 218 13.00 -10.23 10.95
C THR A 218 14.01 -10.52 12.06
N GLY A 219 14.78 -11.61 11.96
CA GLY A 219 15.78 -11.98 12.96
C GLY A 219 15.15 -12.40 14.30
N GLY A 220 13.95 -12.98 14.27
CA GLY A 220 13.22 -13.44 15.44
C GLY A 220 12.46 -12.33 16.17
N MET A 221 12.19 -11.19 15.54
CA MET A 221 11.31 -10.18 16.13
C MET A 221 9.88 -10.72 16.25
N TYR A 222 9.23 -10.41 17.38
CA TYR A 222 7.88 -10.84 17.73
C TYR A 222 7.68 -12.37 17.77
N PRO A 223 8.16 -13.05 18.84
CA PRO A 223 7.93 -14.48 19.04
C PRO A 223 6.46 -14.90 18.98
N GLU A 224 5.53 -13.98 19.25
CA GLU A 224 4.09 -14.21 19.15
C GLU A 224 3.64 -14.64 17.73
N LEU A 225 4.38 -14.29 16.67
CA LEU A 225 4.09 -14.75 15.30
C LEU A 225 4.00 -16.27 15.23
N VAL A 226 4.89 -16.98 15.93
CA VAL A 226 4.98 -18.45 15.91
C VAL A 226 4.45 -19.11 17.19
N THR A 227 4.36 -18.38 18.31
CA THR A 227 3.92 -18.94 19.61
C THR A 227 2.46 -18.66 19.95
N ARG A 228 1.80 -17.69 19.29
CA ARG A 228 0.44 -17.23 19.62
C ARG A 228 -0.46 -17.22 18.39
N SER A 229 -1.02 -18.38 18.07
CA SER A 229 -1.99 -18.55 16.98
C SER A 229 -3.37 -17.94 17.27
N ASP A 230 -3.64 -17.54 18.51
CA ASP A 230 -4.85 -16.83 18.90
C ASP A 230 -4.83 -15.33 18.54
N LEU A 231 -3.66 -14.76 18.25
CA LEU A 231 -3.50 -13.36 17.84
C LEU A 231 -3.45 -13.26 16.32
N GLU A 232 -4.52 -12.81 15.67
CA GLU A 232 -4.62 -12.74 14.20
C GLU A 232 -4.24 -11.38 13.62
N VAL A 233 -4.07 -10.36 14.46
CA VAL A 233 -3.72 -9.00 14.04
C VAL A 233 -2.28 -8.69 14.39
N PHE A 234 -1.55 -8.10 13.44
CA PHE A 234 -0.16 -7.69 13.58
C PHE A 234 -0.01 -6.19 13.33
N LEU A 235 0.76 -5.51 14.19
CA LEU A 235 1.18 -4.13 14.02
C LEU A 235 2.64 -4.12 13.52
N PRO A 236 2.88 -4.23 12.19
CA PRO A 236 4.23 -4.31 11.66
C PRO A 236 5.00 -2.99 11.88
N PRO A 237 6.29 -3.05 12.25
CA PRO A 237 7.12 -1.87 12.46
C PRO A 237 7.64 -1.27 11.13
N ILE A 238 6.76 -1.11 10.15
CA ILE A 238 7.08 -0.58 8.82
C ILE A 238 6.53 0.84 8.65
N GLY A 239 7.01 1.53 7.61
CA GLY A 239 6.50 2.84 7.24
C GLY A 239 5.00 2.78 6.91
N GLY A 240 4.23 3.70 7.48
CA GLY A 240 2.83 3.91 7.15
C GLY A 240 2.61 4.66 5.84
N LEU A 241 1.47 5.33 5.73
CA LEU A 241 1.17 6.22 4.61
C LEU A 241 0.60 7.55 5.09
N THR A 242 0.63 8.53 4.21
CA THR A 242 -0.15 9.77 4.37
C THR A 242 -1.00 9.99 3.12
N ALA A 243 -2.23 10.43 3.28
CA ALA A 243 -3.09 10.84 2.18
C ALA A 243 -3.35 12.34 2.24
N TYR A 244 -3.39 12.98 1.07
CA TYR A 244 -3.67 14.39 0.88
C TYR A 244 -4.89 14.52 -0.03
N ILE A 245 -5.97 15.08 0.52
CA ILE A 245 -7.26 15.20 -0.15
C ILE A 245 -7.48 16.66 -0.51
N PHE A 246 -7.69 16.92 -1.80
CA PHE A 246 -7.98 18.24 -2.36
C PHE A 246 -9.46 18.33 -2.63
N GLY A 247 -10.19 19.13 -1.84
CA GLY A 247 -11.65 19.14 -1.85
C GLY A 247 -12.25 18.48 -0.62
N LYS A 248 -13.51 18.03 -0.71
CA LYS A 248 -14.22 17.45 0.44
C LYS A 248 -13.97 15.94 0.51
N PRO A 249 -13.50 15.39 1.65
CA PRO A 249 -13.24 13.95 1.77
C PRO A 249 -14.41 13.04 1.45
N ARG A 250 -15.64 13.43 1.80
CA ARG A 250 -16.86 12.67 1.46
C ARG A 250 -17.09 12.46 -0.04
N ASP A 251 -16.59 13.37 -0.88
CA ASP A 251 -16.81 13.32 -2.32
C ASP A 251 -15.98 12.17 -2.95
N LEU A 252 -14.93 11.68 -2.28
CA LEU A 252 -14.13 10.52 -2.71
C LEU A 252 -14.95 9.24 -2.88
N ALA A 253 -16.01 9.07 -2.07
CA ALA A 253 -16.86 7.88 -2.10
C ALA A 253 -18.02 8.00 -3.12
N ASN A 254 -18.19 9.17 -3.73
CA ASN A 254 -19.23 9.44 -4.71
C ASN A 254 -18.71 9.17 -6.14
N PRO A 255 -19.16 8.11 -6.83
CA PRO A 255 -18.70 7.78 -8.17
C PRO A 255 -19.14 8.78 -9.25
N ASP A 256 -20.07 9.69 -8.95
CA ASP A 256 -20.52 10.74 -9.87
C ASP A 256 -19.66 12.00 -9.79
N VAL A 257 -18.76 12.11 -8.80
CA VAL A 257 -17.80 13.21 -8.68
C VAL A 257 -16.48 12.81 -9.32
N GLU A 258 -15.93 13.67 -10.18
CA GLU A 258 -14.63 13.43 -10.81
C GLU A 258 -13.55 13.25 -9.73
N LEU A 259 -12.87 12.10 -9.76
CA LEU A 259 -11.77 11.79 -8.85
C LEU A 259 -10.47 11.73 -9.65
N THR A 260 -9.57 12.65 -9.35
CA THR A 260 -8.16 12.57 -9.76
C THR A 260 -7.35 11.97 -8.62
N ALA A 261 -6.68 10.85 -8.86
CA ALA A 261 -5.94 10.13 -7.84
C ALA A 261 -4.51 9.80 -8.25
N ARG A 262 -3.61 9.79 -7.27
CA ARG A 262 -2.25 9.29 -7.37
C ARG A 262 -1.95 8.42 -6.17
N VAL A 263 -1.39 7.24 -6.44
CA VAL A 263 -0.73 6.43 -5.44
C VAL A 263 0.77 6.53 -5.65
N HIS A 264 1.45 7.13 -4.68
CA HIS A 264 2.88 7.43 -4.72
C HIS A 264 3.63 6.54 -3.73
N ASP A 265 4.75 5.96 -4.16
CA ASP A 265 5.69 5.30 -3.25
C ASP A 265 6.86 6.25 -3.04
N GLU A 266 7.26 6.42 -1.79
CA GLU A 266 8.35 7.29 -1.34
C GLU A 266 9.63 7.11 -2.15
N CYS A 267 10.22 8.25 -2.52
CA CYS A 267 11.55 8.34 -3.09
C CYS A 267 12.25 9.58 -2.51
N ASN A 268 12.80 9.46 -1.31
CA ASN A 268 13.43 10.53 -0.52
C ASN A 268 14.37 11.41 -1.37
N GLY A 269 15.32 10.80 -2.09
CA GLY A 269 16.26 11.51 -2.96
C GLY A 269 15.60 12.38 -4.04
N SER A 270 14.45 11.98 -4.58
CA SER A 270 13.72 12.78 -5.59
C SER A 270 12.72 13.71 -4.92
N ASP A 271 11.83 13.17 -4.09
CA ASP A 271 10.71 13.86 -3.47
C ASP A 271 11.16 15.02 -2.59
N VAL A 272 12.25 14.84 -1.83
CA VAL A 272 12.79 15.88 -0.91
C VAL A 272 13.87 16.71 -1.59
N PHE A 273 14.83 16.05 -2.24
CA PHE A 273 16.07 16.70 -2.71
C PHE A 273 16.14 16.98 -4.22
N GLY A 274 15.10 16.63 -4.99
CA GLY A 274 15.02 16.99 -6.41
C GLY A 274 15.98 16.24 -7.32
N SER A 275 16.35 15.00 -6.99
CA SER A 275 17.20 14.17 -7.84
C SER A 275 16.64 14.02 -9.28
N ASP A 276 17.53 14.18 -10.26
CA ASP A 276 17.30 14.14 -11.71
C ASP A 276 17.33 12.74 -12.32
N ILE A 277 17.69 11.71 -11.55
CA ILE A 277 17.92 10.35 -12.04
C ILE A 277 16.63 9.50 -12.13
N CYS A 278 15.50 10.05 -11.65
CA CYS A 278 14.22 9.38 -11.66
C CYS A 278 13.04 10.36 -11.77
N THR A 279 11.88 9.82 -12.09
CA THR A 279 10.64 10.58 -12.34
C THR A 279 9.70 10.67 -11.13
N CYS A 280 10.13 10.27 -9.93
CA CYS A 280 9.26 10.21 -8.74
C CYS A 280 8.67 11.58 -8.38
N ARG A 281 9.51 12.59 -8.11
CA ARG A 281 9.03 13.94 -7.79
C ARG A 281 8.26 14.59 -8.94
N PRO A 282 8.71 14.53 -10.21
CA PRO A 282 7.94 15.03 -11.34
C PRO A 282 6.51 14.44 -11.42
N TYR A 283 6.34 13.14 -11.17
CA TYR A 283 5.00 12.53 -11.11
C TYR A 283 4.19 13.00 -9.90
N LEU A 284 4.83 13.19 -8.74
CA LEU A 284 4.17 13.66 -7.53
C LEU A 284 3.65 15.08 -7.72
N THR A 285 4.48 15.99 -8.23
CA THR A 285 4.11 17.40 -8.44
C THR A 285 3.07 17.55 -9.54
N HIS A 286 3.21 16.82 -10.65
CA HIS A 286 2.18 16.77 -11.69
C HIS A 286 0.83 16.25 -11.15
N ALA A 287 0.84 15.20 -10.32
CA ALA A 287 -0.38 14.69 -9.70
C ALA A 287 -1.04 15.70 -8.77
N ILE A 288 -0.25 16.48 -8.02
CA ILE A 288 -0.76 17.57 -7.16
C ILE A 288 -1.43 18.65 -8.02
N GLU A 289 -0.81 19.07 -9.13
CA GLU A 289 -1.42 20.02 -10.07
C GLU A 289 -2.76 19.49 -10.62
N GLU A 290 -2.78 18.24 -11.11
CA GLU A 290 -3.99 17.59 -11.63
C GLU A 290 -5.10 17.47 -10.56
N CYS A 291 -4.73 17.18 -9.31
CA CYS A 291 -5.66 17.10 -8.19
C CYS A 291 -6.28 18.46 -7.87
N ILE A 292 -5.47 19.53 -7.84
CA ILE A 292 -5.95 20.90 -7.62
C ILE A 292 -6.91 21.31 -8.74
N GLN A 293 -6.52 21.11 -10.00
CA GLN A 293 -7.37 21.46 -11.14
C GLN A 293 -8.67 20.63 -11.18
N GLY A 294 -8.60 19.34 -10.85
CA GLY A 294 -9.78 18.47 -10.71
C GLY A 294 -10.76 19.00 -9.66
N ALA A 295 -10.24 19.35 -8.48
CA ALA A 295 -11.05 19.95 -7.41
C ALA A 295 -11.71 21.28 -7.86
N GLN A 296 -10.98 22.10 -8.62
CA GLN A 296 -11.46 23.37 -9.17
C GLN A 296 -12.61 23.21 -10.17
N ARG A 297 -12.65 22.11 -10.92
CA ARG A 297 -13.75 21.79 -11.85
C ARG A 297 -14.97 21.17 -11.17
N GLY A 298 -14.97 21.09 -9.84
CA GLY A 298 -16.05 20.48 -9.05
C GLY A 298 -15.81 19.01 -8.70
N GLY A 299 -14.62 18.48 -8.98
CA GLY A 299 -14.17 17.15 -8.56
C GLY A 299 -13.55 17.11 -7.17
N VAL A 300 -12.78 16.06 -6.93
CA VAL A 300 -11.97 15.84 -5.73
C VAL A 300 -10.63 15.21 -6.12
N GLY A 301 -9.56 15.62 -5.44
CA GLY A 301 -8.20 15.12 -5.66
C GLY A 301 -7.72 14.26 -4.50
N LEU A 302 -6.91 13.23 -4.80
CA LEU A 302 -6.27 12.37 -3.79
C LEU A 302 -4.83 12.05 -4.16
N VAL A 303 -3.89 12.33 -3.26
CA VAL A 303 -2.53 11.79 -3.31
C VAL A 303 -2.31 10.91 -2.09
N SER A 304 -2.16 9.59 -2.29
CA SER A 304 -1.77 8.64 -1.25
C SER A 304 -0.27 8.35 -1.33
N TYR A 305 0.49 8.80 -0.34
CA TYR A 305 1.95 8.68 -0.25
C TYR A 305 2.35 7.56 0.73
N PHE A 306 2.87 6.46 0.19
CA PHE A 306 3.31 5.28 0.93
C PHE A 306 4.80 5.35 1.23
N ARG A 307 5.19 5.09 2.48
CA ARG A 307 6.60 5.10 2.90
C ARG A 307 7.30 3.78 2.57
N LYS A 308 7.51 3.54 1.28
CA LYS A 308 8.09 2.34 0.68
C LYS A 308 9.31 2.67 -0.19
N GLU A 309 10.34 3.25 0.41
CA GLU A 309 11.56 3.68 -0.28
C GLU A 309 12.21 2.53 -1.09
N GLY A 310 12.71 2.87 -2.27
CA GLY A 310 13.53 1.96 -3.09
C GLY A 310 12.80 0.69 -3.49
N ARG A 311 11.48 0.74 -3.74
CA ARG A 311 10.64 -0.46 -3.96
C ARG A 311 10.63 -1.42 -2.78
N ALA A 312 10.63 -0.86 -1.57
CA ALA A 312 10.76 -1.57 -0.30
C ALA A 312 12.11 -2.30 -0.11
N LEU A 313 13.16 -1.97 -0.89
CA LEU A 313 14.54 -2.43 -0.70
C LEU A 313 15.36 -1.52 0.23
N GLY A 314 14.85 -0.31 0.51
CA GLY A 314 15.57 0.72 1.25
C GLY A 314 16.57 1.51 0.43
N GLU A 315 17.03 2.63 0.99
CA GLU A 315 17.86 3.63 0.31
C GLU A 315 19.29 3.13 0.03
N VAL A 316 19.87 2.34 0.94
CA VAL A 316 21.22 1.76 0.77
C VAL A 316 21.28 0.87 -0.49
N THR A 317 20.36 -0.08 -0.60
CA THR A 317 20.28 -1.00 -1.76
C THR A 317 20.06 -0.22 -3.05
N LYS A 318 19.18 0.78 -3.03
CA LYS A 318 18.93 1.67 -4.17
C LYS A 318 20.22 2.36 -4.65
N PHE A 319 21.03 2.90 -3.74
CA PHE A 319 22.28 3.57 -4.10
C PHE A 319 23.33 2.58 -4.62
N LEU A 320 23.40 1.38 -4.06
CA LEU A 320 24.24 0.31 -4.60
C LEU A 320 23.85 -0.05 -6.04
N VAL A 321 22.54 -0.12 -6.34
CA VAL A 321 22.04 -0.35 -7.70
C VAL A 321 22.42 0.79 -8.64
N TYR A 322 22.26 2.05 -8.23
CA TYR A 322 22.68 3.20 -9.05
C TYR A 322 24.18 3.17 -9.34
N ASN A 323 24.99 2.88 -8.32
CA ASN A 323 26.43 2.74 -8.47
C ASN A 323 26.80 1.60 -9.44
N ALA A 324 26.13 0.45 -9.32
CA ALA A 324 26.36 -0.70 -10.20
C ALA A 324 25.96 -0.39 -11.65
N ARG A 325 24.84 0.32 -11.85
CA ARG A 325 24.39 0.80 -13.17
C ARG A 325 25.39 1.74 -13.81
N LYS A 326 25.92 2.72 -13.08
CA LYS A 326 26.92 3.66 -13.63
C LYS A 326 28.27 3.01 -13.93
N ARG A 327 28.66 1.99 -13.18
CA ARG A 327 29.97 1.30 -13.32
C ARG A 327 29.98 0.14 -14.31
N GLN A 328 28.83 -0.27 -14.84
CA GLN A 328 28.79 -1.37 -15.79
C GLN A 328 29.45 -1.01 -17.11
N VAL A 329 30.01 -2.01 -17.79
CA VAL A 329 30.53 -1.85 -19.15
C VAL A 329 29.39 -1.40 -20.06
N GLY A 330 29.61 -0.32 -20.81
CA GLY A 330 28.58 0.32 -21.63
C GLY A 330 27.81 1.45 -20.94
N GLY A 331 28.05 1.73 -19.65
CA GLY A 331 27.41 2.82 -18.92
C GLY A 331 25.97 2.53 -18.53
N ASP A 332 25.22 3.55 -18.10
CA ASP A 332 23.84 3.39 -17.64
C ASP A 332 22.86 3.30 -18.83
N THR A 333 22.38 2.08 -19.08
CA THR A 333 21.49 1.72 -20.21
C THR A 333 20.16 1.18 -19.68
N ALA A 334 19.10 1.36 -20.47
CA ALA A 334 17.75 1.00 -20.06
C ALA A 334 17.52 -0.52 -20.03
N ASP A 335 18.18 -1.28 -20.92
CA ASP A 335 18.05 -2.74 -21.00
C ASP A 335 18.58 -3.46 -19.74
N GLN A 336 19.55 -2.86 -19.04
CA GLN A 336 20.15 -3.42 -17.82
C GLN A 336 19.49 -2.93 -16.52
N TYR A 337 18.51 -2.03 -16.61
CA TYR A 337 17.94 -1.34 -15.46
C TYR A 337 17.43 -2.31 -14.37
N PHE A 338 16.58 -3.26 -14.75
CA PHE A 338 16.01 -4.22 -13.80
C PHE A 338 17.00 -5.34 -13.45
N ASN A 339 17.83 -5.76 -14.39
CA ASN A 339 18.86 -6.78 -14.16
C ASN A 339 19.81 -6.37 -13.04
N ARG A 340 20.24 -5.10 -13.00
CA ARG A 340 21.10 -4.61 -11.91
C ARG A 340 20.42 -4.60 -10.55
N THR A 341 19.12 -4.38 -10.52
CA THR A 341 18.34 -4.47 -9.27
C THR A 341 18.33 -5.91 -8.79
N GLU A 342 18.00 -6.86 -9.67
CA GLU A 342 17.98 -8.29 -9.35
C GLU A 342 19.34 -8.84 -8.94
N CYS A 343 20.42 -8.44 -9.61
CA CYS A 343 21.79 -8.82 -9.25
C CYS A 343 22.18 -8.40 -7.83
N VAL A 344 21.70 -7.24 -7.35
CA VAL A 344 22.07 -6.68 -6.05
C VAL A 344 21.11 -7.11 -4.95
N ALA A 345 19.81 -7.16 -5.25
CA ALA A 345 18.74 -7.37 -4.28
C ALA A 345 18.11 -8.77 -4.32
N GLY A 346 18.43 -9.60 -5.31
CA GLY A 346 17.81 -10.91 -5.55
C GLY A 346 16.40 -10.84 -6.14
N VAL A 347 15.81 -9.64 -6.26
CA VAL A 347 14.47 -9.40 -6.81
C VAL A 347 14.38 -8.00 -7.40
N GLN A 348 13.45 -7.79 -8.33
CA GLN A 348 13.26 -6.49 -9.01
C GLN A 348 12.34 -5.53 -8.25
N ASP A 349 11.47 -6.06 -7.37
CA ASP A 349 10.48 -5.31 -6.60
C ASP A 349 10.05 -6.10 -5.35
N MET A 350 10.07 -5.47 -4.17
CA MET A 350 9.56 -6.05 -2.91
C MET A 350 8.28 -5.36 -2.42
N ARG A 351 7.68 -4.48 -3.22
CA ARG A 351 6.45 -3.78 -2.82
C ARG A 351 5.27 -4.73 -2.87
N PHE A 352 4.61 -4.87 -1.73
CA PHE A 352 3.27 -5.45 -1.63
C PHE A 352 2.23 -4.44 -2.15
N GLN A 353 2.00 -4.42 -3.45
CA GLN A 353 0.99 -3.55 -4.08
C GLN A 353 -0.42 -4.09 -3.84
N GLU A 354 -0.58 -5.35 -3.47
CA GLU A 354 -1.84 -6.02 -3.15
C GLU A 354 -2.50 -5.45 -1.87
N LEU A 355 -1.71 -4.84 -0.99
CA LEU A 355 -2.19 -4.17 0.22
C LEU A 355 -2.51 -2.69 0.01
N MET A 356 -1.98 -2.10 -1.08
CA MET A 356 -2.10 -0.67 -1.35
C MET A 356 -3.55 -0.17 -1.51
N PRO A 357 -4.48 -0.92 -2.15
CA PRO A 357 -5.86 -0.46 -2.33
C PRO A 357 -6.66 -0.27 -1.03
N ASP A 358 -6.18 -0.75 0.11
CA ASP A 358 -6.93 -0.71 1.38
C ASP A 358 -7.27 0.71 1.82
N VAL A 359 -6.37 1.68 1.60
CA VAL A 359 -6.67 3.09 1.89
C VAL A 359 -7.75 3.64 0.95
N LEU A 360 -7.80 3.17 -0.30
CA LEU A 360 -8.82 3.60 -1.25
C LEU A 360 -10.20 3.04 -0.87
N ASN A 361 -10.23 1.76 -0.49
CA ASN A 361 -11.43 1.12 0.06
C ASN A 361 -11.87 1.77 1.37
N TRP A 362 -10.93 2.15 2.24
CA TRP A 362 -11.22 2.87 3.47
C TRP A 362 -11.84 4.25 3.20
N LEU A 363 -11.39 4.94 2.16
CA LEU A 363 -11.98 6.20 1.69
C LEU A 363 -13.32 6.02 0.94
N GLY A 364 -13.80 4.78 0.77
CA GLY A 364 -15.07 4.46 0.11
C GLY A 364 -15.01 4.55 -1.41
N ILE A 365 -13.81 4.68 -2.00
CA ILE A 365 -13.61 4.88 -3.44
C ILE A 365 -14.05 3.64 -4.20
N ARG A 366 -14.87 3.85 -5.23
CA ARG A 366 -15.34 2.80 -6.16
C ARG A 366 -14.94 3.07 -7.61
N LYS A 367 -14.63 4.32 -7.93
CA LYS A 367 -14.27 4.77 -9.27
C LYS A 367 -13.21 5.87 -9.19
N ILE A 368 -12.14 5.73 -9.95
CA ILE A 368 -11.12 6.74 -10.18
C ILE A 368 -11.28 7.19 -11.62
N HIS A 369 -11.61 8.46 -11.81
CA HIS A 369 -11.75 9.03 -13.14
C HIS A 369 -10.38 9.20 -13.78
N ARG A 370 -9.45 9.85 -13.06
CA ARG A 370 -8.10 10.14 -13.56
C ARG A 370 -7.05 9.54 -12.63
N LEU A 371 -6.44 8.43 -13.04
CA LEU A 371 -5.32 7.84 -12.29
C LEU A 371 -3.99 8.35 -12.86
N VAL A 372 -3.29 9.21 -12.12
CA VAL A 372 -1.98 9.74 -12.54
C VAL A 372 -0.90 8.68 -12.30
N SER A 373 -0.71 7.78 -13.26
CA SER A 373 0.21 6.63 -13.12
C SER A 373 0.51 5.90 -14.43
N MET A 374 1.79 5.68 -14.71
CA MET A 374 2.27 4.72 -15.71
C MET A 374 2.46 3.28 -15.18
N SER A 375 2.30 3.03 -13.86
CA SER A 375 2.49 1.68 -13.28
C SER A 375 1.29 0.76 -13.48
N ASN A 376 1.48 -0.33 -14.24
CA ASN A 376 0.48 -1.40 -14.36
C ASN A 376 0.27 -2.13 -13.04
N MET A 377 1.33 -2.40 -12.28
CA MET A 377 1.19 -3.04 -10.95
C MET A 377 0.20 -2.30 -10.04
N LYS A 378 0.23 -0.95 -10.03
CA LYS A 378 -0.72 -0.14 -9.27
C LYS A 378 -2.12 -0.20 -9.86
N TYR A 379 -2.25 -0.05 -11.18
CA TYR A 379 -3.53 -0.14 -11.87
C TYR A 379 -4.21 -1.50 -11.65
N ASP A 380 -3.47 -2.59 -11.83
CA ASP A 380 -3.97 -3.95 -11.68
C ASP A 380 -4.36 -4.23 -10.23
N ALA A 381 -3.59 -3.74 -9.25
CA ALA A 381 -3.96 -3.87 -7.83
C ALA A 381 -5.26 -3.12 -7.51
N ILE A 382 -5.43 -1.89 -8.02
CA ILE A 382 -6.63 -1.07 -7.84
C ILE A 382 -7.86 -1.74 -8.47
N THR A 383 -7.75 -2.19 -9.72
CA THR A 383 -8.86 -2.82 -10.44
C THR A 383 -9.23 -4.18 -9.87
N ARG A 384 -8.25 -5.02 -9.47
CA ARG A 384 -8.51 -6.27 -8.72
C ARG A 384 -9.19 -6.04 -7.37
N ALA A 385 -8.96 -4.89 -6.75
CA ALA A 385 -9.66 -4.49 -5.52
C ALA A 385 -11.11 -4.03 -5.77
N GLY A 386 -11.59 -4.06 -7.02
CA GLY A 386 -12.97 -3.71 -7.40
C GLY A 386 -13.19 -2.22 -7.66
N ILE A 387 -12.12 -1.45 -7.88
CA ILE A 387 -12.19 -0.02 -8.16
C ILE A 387 -12.05 0.19 -9.68
N GLU A 388 -13.05 0.81 -10.29
CA GLU A 388 -13.02 1.19 -11.70
C GLU A 388 -11.98 2.30 -11.93
N VAL A 389 -11.19 2.21 -13.00
CA VAL A 389 -10.29 3.28 -13.44
C VAL A 389 -10.65 3.66 -14.87
N VAL A 390 -11.08 4.90 -15.08
CA VAL A 390 -11.56 5.38 -16.39
C VAL A 390 -10.40 5.70 -17.32
N GLU A 391 -9.44 6.51 -16.86
CA GLU A 391 -8.24 6.82 -17.63
C GLU A 391 -6.98 6.86 -16.76
N ARG A 392 -5.84 6.69 -17.44
CA ARG A 392 -4.51 6.82 -16.85
C ARG A 392 -3.80 8.01 -17.43
N VAL A 393 -3.46 8.96 -16.57
CA VAL A 393 -2.80 10.21 -16.94
C VAL A 393 -1.28 10.02 -16.79
N ASN A 394 -0.56 10.25 -17.89
CA ASN A 394 0.91 10.22 -17.90
C ASN A 394 1.49 11.58 -17.54
N ILE A 395 2.74 11.56 -17.08
CA ILE A 395 3.48 12.81 -16.88
C ILE A 395 3.76 13.50 -18.23
N PRO A 396 3.71 14.84 -18.30
CA PRO A 396 4.14 15.58 -19.48
C PRO A 396 5.63 15.36 -19.80
N GLU A 397 5.97 15.27 -21.08
CA GLU A 397 7.34 15.00 -21.55
C GLU A 397 8.36 16.03 -21.04
N HIS A 398 7.99 17.32 -21.03
CA HIS A 398 8.84 18.40 -20.56
C HIS A 398 9.17 18.34 -19.05
N MET A 399 8.46 17.51 -18.28
CA MET A 399 8.74 17.31 -16.85
C MET A 399 9.65 16.10 -16.59
N ILE A 400 10.02 15.33 -17.63
CA ILE A 400 10.92 14.18 -17.50
C ILE A 400 12.36 14.68 -17.53
N PRO A 401 13.14 14.51 -16.44
CA PRO A 401 14.55 14.85 -16.46
C PRO A 401 15.32 14.00 -17.48
N ALA A 402 16.38 14.56 -18.09
CA ALA A 402 17.16 13.86 -19.11
C ALA A 402 17.75 12.52 -18.62
N ASP A 403 18.32 12.49 -17.41
CA ASP A 403 18.91 11.27 -16.83
C ASP A 403 17.84 10.22 -16.47
N ALA A 404 16.62 10.68 -16.16
CA ALA A 404 15.48 9.81 -15.89
C ALA A 404 14.94 9.11 -17.16
N GLN A 405 15.40 9.48 -18.37
CA GLN A 405 15.00 8.80 -19.60
C GLN A 405 15.41 7.31 -19.58
N VAL A 406 16.53 6.97 -18.94
CA VAL A 406 16.95 5.57 -18.74
C VAL A 406 15.86 4.79 -17.99
N GLU A 407 15.32 5.37 -16.92
CA GLU A 407 14.24 4.76 -16.14
C GLU A 407 12.95 4.66 -16.95
N MET A 408 12.59 5.72 -17.68
CA MET A 408 11.34 5.77 -18.46
C MET A 408 11.33 4.70 -19.55
N ASP A 409 12.41 4.59 -20.32
CA ASP A 409 12.52 3.62 -21.40
C ASP A 409 12.50 2.18 -20.88
N ALA A 410 13.22 1.93 -19.78
CA ALA A 410 13.23 0.63 -19.14
C ALA A 410 11.83 0.21 -18.68
N LYS A 411 11.09 1.13 -18.05
CA LYS A 411 9.72 0.88 -17.60
C LYS A 411 8.77 0.61 -18.77
N MET A 412 8.82 1.41 -19.83
CA MET A 412 7.99 1.20 -21.02
C MET A 412 8.27 -0.16 -21.67
N ALA A 413 9.55 -0.54 -21.78
CA ALA A 413 9.95 -1.86 -22.29
C ALA A 413 9.49 -3.01 -21.39
N ALA A 414 9.47 -2.82 -20.07
CA ALA A 414 8.92 -3.76 -19.10
C ALA A 414 7.37 -3.76 -19.04
N GLY A 415 6.71 -3.11 -19.99
CA GLY A 415 5.25 -3.15 -20.16
C GLY A 415 4.49 -2.07 -19.39
N TYR A 416 5.14 -1.08 -18.77
CA TYR A 416 4.44 0.04 -18.14
C TYR A 416 3.64 0.83 -19.19
N PHE A 417 2.49 1.36 -18.77
CA PHE A 417 1.57 2.08 -19.64
C PHE A 417 2.24 3.31 -20.29
N THR A 418 2.13 3.38 -21.61
CA THR A 418 2.48 4.53 -22.43
C THR A 418 1.50 4.63 -23.60
N PRO A 419 0.99 5.82 -23.94
CA PRO A 419 0.20 6.03 -25.14
C PRO A 419 1.07 6.08 -26.41
N GLY A 420 2.40 6.20 -26.24
CA GLY A 420 3.36 6.34 -27.34
C GLY A 420 4.03 5.03 -27.74
N ALA A 421 5.05 5.14 -28.60
CA ALA A 421 5.84 4.00 -29.05
C ALA A 421 6.67 3.41 -27.90
N VAL A 422 6.75 2.08 -27.86
CA VAL A 422 7.64 1.36 -26.95
C VAL A 422 9.05 1.33 -27.56
N PRO A 423 10.11 1.70 -26.81
CA PRO A 423 11.48 1.67 -27.34
C PRO A 423 11.89 0.28 -27.82
N THR A 424 12.61 0.23 -28.93
CA THR A 424 13.17 -1.00 -29.49
C THR A 424 14.38 -1.50 -28.67
N ALA A 425 14.71 -2.78 -28.81
CA ALA A 425 15.87 -3.38 -28.12
C ALA A 425 17.20 -2.65 -28.43
N GLU A 426 17.36 -2.13 -29.65
CA GLU A 426 18.55 -1.37 -30.04
C GLU A 426 18.57 0.05 -29.46
N GLU A 427 17.40 0.65 -29.21
CA GLU A 427 17.30 1.95 -28.52
C GLU A 427 17.59 1.84 -27.02
N LEU A 428 17.22 0.70 -26.39
CA LEU A 428 17.44 0.46 -24.96
C LEU A 428 18.91 0.26 -24.59
N LYS A 429 19.73 -0.26 -25.52
CA LYS A 429 21.18 -0.48 -25.35
C LYS A 429 22.00 0.82 -25.42
N LYS A 430 21.42 1.92 -25.90
CA LYS A 430 22.12 3.21 -25.99
C LYS A 430 22.26 3.78 -24.57
N ALA A 431 23.49 4.10 -24.17
CA ALA A 431 23.74 4.79 -22.92
C ALA A 431 23.10 6.17 -22.96
N LYS A 432 22.20 6.44 -22.00
CA LYS A 432 21.52 7.73 -21.86
C LYS A 432 21.83 8.39 -20.52
N GLY A 433 22.28 7.62 -19.54
CA GLY A 433 22.60 8.15 -18.22
C GLY A 433 23.98 8.80 -18.15
N ARG A 434 24.12 9.80 -17.27
CA ARG A 434 25.42 10.48 -17.02
C ARG A 434 26.42 9.55 -16.34
N GLY A 435 27.68 9.67 -16.77
CA GLY A 435 28.83 8.98 -16.16
C GLY A 435 29.10 9.41 -14.72
N LEU A 436 30.07 8.76 -14.07
CA LEU A 436 30.47 9.10 -12.70
C LEU A 436 31.17 10.46 -12.59
N ASP A 437 31.85 10.88 -13.65
CA ASP A 437 32.67 12.10 -13.68
C ASP A 437 31.92 13.32 -14.27
N ALA A 438 30.60 13.20 -14.45
CA ALA A 438 29.74 14.15 -15.17
C ALA A 438 28.87 15.05 -14.28
#